data_AF-A0A1D1ZMX4-F1
#
_entry.id   AF-A0A1D1ZMX4-F1
#
_cell.length_a   1.000
_cell.length_b   1.000
_cell.length_c   1.000
_cell.angle_alpha   90.00
_cell.angle_beta   90.00
_cell.angle_gamma   90.00
#
_symmetry.space_group_name_H-M   'P 1'
#
loop_
_entity.id
_entity.type
_entity.pdbx_description
1 polymer ?
#
loop_
_entity_poly.entity_id
_entity_poly.type
_entity_poly.pdbx_seq_one_letter_code
_entity_poly.pdbx_strand_id
1 'polypeptide(L)'
;TGWRPAAGRTCATSSCMPAACAGPVRILVWAWAGVSEFSSMPSGPALCVRCSLSQPPPFSQFHTHNRPLPLAGHLAAARLAAALSGAARLAACPARHCSDAWSLRIDAARSWSIVYSGDTTPNPDLRALCSPPPTLLVHEATFGEGREGEAERKRHSTTAQALELAQIARPWATILTHFSQRYPGYPEGVPLDGNSPAVAAAFDGMVVSLRLLHALAATQPVVAVLLDRDEDEVVDVEGGQEP
;
A
#
# COMPACT_ATOMS: atom_id res chain seq x y z
N THR A 1 -39.55 49.81 29.25
CA THR A 1 -38.59 50.71 28.55
C THR A 1 -37.59 49.82 27.82
N GLY A 2 -37.72 49.45 26.54
CA GLY A 2 -38.19 50.22 25.39
C GLY A 2 -36.98 50.79 24.63
N TRP A 3 -36.23 49.97 23.88
CA TRP A 3 -35.39 50.44 22.75
C TRP A 3 -35.00 49.30 21.77
N ARG A 4 -35.33 49.50 20.50
CA ARG A 4 -34.75 48.90 19.28
C ARG A 4 -34.32 50.10 18.38
N PRO A 5 -33.67 49.90 17.22
CA PRO A 5 -32.31 49.43 16.97
C PRO A 5 -31.48 50.52 16.21
N ALA A 6 -30.17 50.34 16.06
CA ALA A 6 -29.38 51.10 15.09
C ALA A 6 -28.73 50.16 14.08
N ALA A 7 -28.96 50.48 12.81
CA ALA A 7 -28.58 49.74 11.62
C ALA A 7 -27.09 49.86 11.27
N GLY A 8 -26.62 48.86 10.53
CA GLY A 8 -25.68 49.06 9.42
C GLY A 8 -24.20 49.11 9.75
N ARG A 9 -23.53 47.96 9.66
CA ARG A 9 -22.23 47.87 8.97
C ARG A 9 -22.17 46.53 8.23
N THR A 10 -22.22 46.63 6.91
CA THR A 10 -21.97 45.58 5.93
C THR A 10 -20.54 45.07 6.07
N CYS A 11 -20.36 43.79 6.43
CA CYS A 11 -19.10 43.10 6.22
C CYS A 11 -19.24 42.25 4.95
N ALA A 12 -18.93 42.89 3.82
CA ALA A 12 -18.68 42.20 2.57
C ALA A 12 -17.18 41.91 2.48
N THR A 13 -16.77 40.70 2.83
CA THR A 13 -15.64 40.03 2.19
C THR A 13 -15.95 38.54 2.14
N SER A 14 -16.47 38.15 0.97
CA SER A 14 -16.52 36.78 0.53
C SER A 14 -15.10 36.22 0.42
N SER A 15 -14.77 35.25 1.24
CA SER A 15 -13.89 34.15 0.83
C SER A 15 -14.16 32.94 1.73
N CYS A 16 -15.31 32.31 1.52
CA CYS A 16 -15.41 30.88 1.78
C CYS A 16 -14.40 30.21 0.85
N MET A 17 -13.18 29.96 1.34
CA MET A 17 -12.32 28.95 0.74
C MET A 17 -13.02 27.61 0.94
N PRO A 18 -13.16 26.79 -0.12
CA PRO A 18 -13.69 25.45 0.07
C PRO A 18 -12.69 24.71 0.94
N ALA A 19 -13.16 24.21 2.09
CA ALA A 19 -12.49 23.12 2.75
C ALA A 19 -12.30 22.03 1.68
N ALA A 20 -11.06 21.78 1.29
CA ALA A 20 -10.74 20.64 0.45
C ALA A 20 -11.16 19.40 1.25
N CYS A 21 -12.35 18.89 0.95
CA CYS A 21 -12.83 17.63 1.47
C CYS A 21 -11.92 16.54 0.89
N ALA A 22 -10.79 16.29 1.54
CA ALA A 22 -10.04 15.07 1.34
C ALA A 22 -10.97 13.92 1.72
N GLY A 23 -11.55 13.27 0.70
CA GLY A 23 -12.34 12.06 0.88
C GLY A 23 -11.53 10.99 1.63
N PRO A 24 -12.18 9.94 2.16
CA PRO A 24 -11.46 8.88 2.85
C PRO A 24 -10.39 8.27 1.94
N VAL A 25 -9.15 8.21 2.40
CA VAL A 25 -8.09 7.47 1.71
C VAL A 25 -8.47 5.99 1.74
N ARG A 26 -8.61 5.42 0.54
CA ARG A 26 -8.92 4.01 0.30
C ARG A 26 -7.72 3.37 -0.36
N ILE A 27 -7.36 2.19 0.12
CA ILE A 27 -6.36 1.35 -0.51
C ILE A 27 -7.11 0.22 -1.20
N LEU A 28 -6.95 0.17 -2.51
CA LEU A 28 -7.40 -0.95 -3.33
C LEU A 28 -6.23 -1.92 -3.41
N VAL A 29 -6.40 -3.11 -2.86
CA VAL A 29 -5.40 -4.16 -2.96
C VAL A 29 -5.83 -5.09 -4.08
N TRP A 30 -4.96 -5.25 -5.08
CA TRP A 30 -5.10 -6.28 -6.10
C TRP A 30 -4.12 -7.40 -5.74
N ALA A 31 -4.59 -8.64 -5.63
CA ALA A 31 -3.68 -9.75 -5.83
C ALA A 31 -3.44 -9.85 -7.35
N TRP A 32 -2.19 -10.06 -7.73
CA TRP A 32 -1.79 -9.95 -9.12
C TRP A 32 -2.44 -11.04 -9.96
N ALA A 33 -3.29 -10.64 -10.91
CA ALA A 33 -3.63 -11.44 -12.08
C ALA A 33 -2.56 -11.15 -13.14
N GLY A 34 -1.88 -12.20 -13.61
CA GLY A 34 -0.75 -12.12 -14.52
C GLY A 34 -0.97 -11.15 -15.70
N VAL A 35 0.07 -10.37 -16.03
CA VAL A 35 0.04 -9.50 -17.21
C VAL A 35 0.57 -10.29 -18.40
N SER A 36 -0.30 -10.61 -19.35
CA SER A 36 0.10 -10.74 -20.75
C SER A 36 0.22 -9.33 -21.36
N GLU A 37 1.39 -9.07 -21.94
CA GLU A 37 1.84 -7.93 -22.75
C GLU A 37 0.89 -6.73 -22.95
N PHE A 38 1.34 -5.54 -22.53
CA PHE A 38 0.83 -4.27 -23.06
C PHE A 38 1.88 -3.61 -23.93
N SER A 39 1.71 -3.76 -25.25
CA SER A 39 2.52 -3.10 -26.27
C SER A 39 1.97 -1.71 -26.61
N SER A 40 2.90 -0.75 -26.72
CA SER A 40 2.81 0.55 -27.40
C SER A 40 1.91 1.66 -26.83
N MET A 41 2.55 2.79 -26.49
CA MET A 41 1.92 4.11 -26.30
C MET A 41 1.86 4.86 -27.64
N PRO A 42 0.81 5.66 -27.92
CA PRO A 42 0.93 6.80 -28.82
C PRO A 42 1.30 8.07 -28.04
N SER A 43 2.24 8.82 -28.61
CA SER A 43 2.68 10.14 -28.17
C SER A 43 1.63 11.22 -28.46
N GLY A 44 1.33 12.06 -27.47
CA GLY A 44 0.47 13.24 -27.58
C GLY A 44 0.96 14.39 -26.68
N PRO A 45 0.65 15.67 -26.98
CA PRO A 45 1.48 16.80 -26.59
C PRO A 45 1.33 17.16 -25.10
N ALA A 46 2.45 17.58 -24.52
CA ALA A 46 2.55 18.02 -23.13
C ALA A 46 1.73 19.30 -22.88
N LEU A 47 0.72 19.19 -22.02
CA LEU A 47 0.07 20.36 -21.43
C LEU A 47 0.97 20.92 -20.33
N CYS A 48 1.66 22.01 -20.64
CA CYS A 48 2.46 22.78 -19.67
C CYS A 48 1.51 23.54 -18.73
N VAL A 49 1.22 22.97 -17.56
CA VAL A 49 0.63 23.73 -16.45
C VAL A 49 1.79 24.45 -15.75
N ARG A 50 1.98 25.73 -16.06
CA ARG A 50 2.81 26.64 -15.26
C ARG A 50 2.19 26.75 -13.86
N CYS A 51 2.64 25.91 -12.93
CA CYS A 51 2.46 26.15 -11.51
C CYS A 51 3.45 27.26 -11.12
N SER A 52 2.94 28.47 -10.94
CA SER A 52 3.70 29.57 -10.34
C SER A 52 3.95 29.23 -8.87
N LEU A 53 5.05 28.55 -8.59
CA LEU A 53 5.58 28.45 -7.25
C LEU A 53 6.65 29.53 -7.10
N SER A 54 6.24 30.63 -6.48
CA SER A 54 7.13 31.62 -5.90
C SER A 54 8.06 30.92 -4.91
N GLN A 55 9.27 30.65 -5.38
CA GLN A 55 10.46 30.14 -4.69
C GLN A 55 10.35 28.73 -4.04
N PRO A 56 11.26 27.79 -4.38
CA PRO A 56 11.39 26.55 -3.64
C PRO A 56 11.87 26.83 -2.21
N PRO A 57 11.30 26.19 -1.17
CA PRO A 57 11.81 26.33 0.18
C PRO A 57 13.26 25.84 0.25
N PRO A 58 14.09 26.44 1.14
CA PRO A 58 15.53 26.20 1.17
C PRO A 58 15.83 24.73 1.45
N PHE A 59 16.67 24.17 0.59
CA PHE A 59 17.30 22.86 0.75
C PHE A 59 18.11 22.84 2.05
N SER A 60 17.58 22.22 3.11
CA SER A 60 18.42 21.49 4.06
C SER A 60 17.56 20.50 4.84
N GLN A 61 18.17 19.36 5.18
CA GLN A 61 17.64 18.22 5.95
C GLN A 61 16.99 17.09 5.15
N PHE A 62 17.69 16.62 4.11
CA PHE A 62 17.64 15.20 3.72
C PHE A 62 18.84 14.49 4.35
N HIS A 63 18.66 13.94 5.55
CA HIS A 63 19.56 12.91 6.06
C HIS A 63 18.88 11.56 5.88
N THR A 64 19.50 10.69 5.09
CA THR A 64 19.74 9.25 5.34
C THR A 64 20.40 8.64 4.11
N HIS A 65 21.27 7.66 4.33
CA HIS A 65 21.93 6.88 3.29
C HIS A 65 20.88 6.22 2.36
N ASN A 66 20.52 6.89 1.27
CA ASN A 66 19.70 6.36 0.19
C ASN A 66 19.95 7.21 -1.05
N ARG A 67 20.22 6.58 -2.19
CA ARG A 67 20.48 7.30 -3.44
C ARG A 67 19.29 8.20 -3.78
N PRO A 68 19.52 9.44 -4.27
CA PRO A 68 18.43 10.29 -4.74
C PRO A 68 17.66 9.58 -5.86
N LEU A 69 16.33 9.67 -5.84
CA LEU A 69 15.49 9.13 -6.89
C LEU A 69 15.93 9.70 -8.26
N PRO A 70 15.86 8.95 -9.37
CA PRO A 70 16.08 9.51 -10.69
C PRO A 70 15.17 10.73 -10.97
N LEU A 71 15.51 11.59 -11.93
CA LEU A 71 14.72 12.80 -12.25
C LEU A 71 13.24 12.49 -12.54
N ALA A 72 12.96 11.37 -13.20
CA ALA A 72 11.59 10.88 -13.42
C ALA A 72 10.85 10.58 -12.09
N GLY A 73 11.58 10.06 -11.09
CA GLY A 73 11.06 9.82 -9.74
C GLY A 73 10.71 11.10 -8.98
N HIS A 74 11.43 12.21 -9.22
CA HIS A 74 11.10 13.51 -8.64
C HIS A 74 9.77 14.08 -9.17
N LEU A 75 9.48 13.93 -10.47
CA LEU A 75 8.20 14.34 -11.05
C LEU A 75 7.03 13.47 -10.55
N ALA A 76 7.25 12.16 -10.39
CA ALA A 76 6.28 11.26 -9.78
C ALA A 76 5.99 11.65 -8.32
N ALA A 77 7.03 11.99 -7.55
CA ALA A 77 6.90 12.48 -6.18
C ALA A 77 6.08 13.77 -6.09
N ALA A 78 6.33 14.73 -6.98
CA ALA A 78 5.60 15.99 -7.03
C ALA A 78 4.11 15.78 -7.40
N ARG A 79 3.82 14.89 -8.35
CA ARG A 79 2.45 14.51 -8.71
C ARG A 79 1.72 13.84 -7.55
N LEU A 80 2.39 12.95 -6.83
CA LEU A 80 1.82 12.31 -5.65
C LEU A 80 1.54 13.32 -4.54
N ALA A 81 2.48 14.23 -4.25
CA ALA A 81 2.29 15.29 -3.28
C ALA A 81 1.05 16.16 -3.63
N ALA A 82 0.91 16.53 -4.91
CA ALA A 82 -0.27 17.24 -5.39
C ALA A 82 -1.56 16.42 -5.21
N ALA A 83 -1.55 15.12 -5.53
CA ALA A 83 -2.69 14.23 -5.35
C ALA A 83 -3.07 14.05 -3.87
N LEU A 84 -2.08 14.07 -2.97
CA LEU A 84 -2.28 13.95 -1.52
C LEU A 84 -2.58 15.29 -0.83
N SER A 85 -2.87 16.35 -1.61
CA SER A 85 -3.26 17.67 -1.10
C SER A 85 -2.27 18.27 -0.09
N GLY A 86 -0.98 17.92 -0.18
CA GLY A 86 0.03 18.33 0.81
C GLY A 86 1.43 17.81 0.51
N ALA A 87 2.33 17.92 1.49
CA ALA A 87 3.72 17.45 1.35
C ALA A 87 3.79 15.91 1.49
N ALA A 88 4.04 15.18 0.41
CA ALA A 88 4.35 13.76 0.48
C ALA A 88 5.86 13.55 0.44
N ARG A 89 6.40 12.70 1.30
CA ARG A 89 7.77 12.19 1.19
C ARG A 89 7.72 10.78 0.63
N LEU A 90 8.58 10.52 -0.36
CA LEU A 90 8.84 9.19 -0.88
C LEU A 90 10.25 8.76 -0.51
N ALA A 91 10.39 7.51 -0.09
CA ALA A 91 11.66 6.84 0.06
C ALA A 91 11.54 5.44 -0.56
N ALA A 92 12.63 4.94 -1.11
CA ALA A 92 12.65 3.60 -1.71
C ALA A 92 14.00 2.93 -1.42
N CYS A 93 14.00 1.61 -1.42
CA CYS A 93 15.22 0.80 -1.40
C CYS A 93 15.12 -0.32 -2.44
N PRO A 94 16.24 -0.84 -2.97
CA PRO A 94 16.22 -2.00 -3.85
C PRO A 94 15.59 -3.20 -3.14
N ALA A 95 14.73 -3.93 -3.85
CA ALA A 95 14.17 -5.18 -3.39
C ALA A 95 15.09 -6.36 -3.75
N ARG A 96 15.07 -7.43 -2.96
CA ARG A 96 15.86 -8.64 -3.21
C ARG A 96 15.05 -9.61 -4.07
N HIS A 97 14.85 -9.26 -5.34
CA HIS A 97 14.05 -10.03 -6.29
C HIS A 97 14.70 -10.08 -7.68
N CYS A 98 14.36 -9.17 -8.59
CA CYS A 98 14.99 -9.07 -9.92
C CYS A 98 15.70 -7.71 -10.07
N SER A 99 16.37 -7.50 -11.21
CA SER A 99 16.88 -6.17 -11.55
C SER A 99 15.72 -5.18 -11.61
N ASP A 100 15.94 -3.96 -11.10
CA ASP A 100 14.93 -2.90 -11.06
C ASP A 100 13.69 -3.21 -10.21
N ALA A 101 13.80 -4.14 -9.24
CA ALA A 101 12.81 -4.32 -8.20
C ALA A 101 13.05 -3.37 -7.01
N TRP A 102 11.98 -2.79 -6.47
CA TRP A 102 12.04 -1.76 -5.42
C TRP A 102 10.96 -1.96 -4.36
N SER A 103 11.31 -1.64 -3.12
CA SER A 103 10.36 -1.40 -2.04
C SER A 103 10.13 0.10 -1.85
N LEU A 104 8.92 0.49 -1.49
CA LEU A 104 8.49 1.89 -1.46
C LEU A 104 7.93 2.26 -0.09
N ARG A 105 8.28 3.46 0.38
CA ARG A 105 7.65 4.14 1.51
C ARG A 105 7.05 5.46 1.05
N ILE A 106 5.81 5.68 1.47
CA ILE A 106 5.07 6.92 1.27
C ILE A 106 4.73 7.48 2.65
N ASP A 107 5.20 8.70 2.95
CA ASP A 107 4.77 9.46 4.12
C ASP A 107 3.91 10.64 3.66
N ALA A 108 2.63 10.65 4.03
CA ALA A 108 1.74 11.77 3.74
C ALA A 108 1.84 12.79 4.87
N ALA A 109 2.51 13.92 4.65
CA ALA A 109 2.56 15.17 5.45
C ALA A 109 2.43 15.06 6.98
N ARG A 110 2.86 13.93 7.59
CA ARG A 110 2.72 13.54 9.02
C ARG A 110 1.37 12.96 9.48
N SER A 111 0.46 12.59 8.58
CA SER A 111 -0.80 11.93 8.96
C SER A 111 -0.71 10.41 8.98
N TRP A 112 -0.18 9.82 7.92
CA TRP A 112 -0.09 8.38 7.75
C TRP A 112 1.11 8.03 6.88
N SER A 113 1.57 6.80 7.01
CA SER A 113 2.64 6.26 6.20
C SER A 113 2.34 4.82 5.77
N ILE A 114 2.72 4.51 4.53
CA ILE A 114 2.55 3.19 3.96
C ILE A 114 3.93 2.71 3.51
N VAL A 115 4.27 1.47 3.85
CA VAL A 115 5.40 0.75 3.26
C VAL A 115 4.84 -0.38 2.42
N TYR A 116 5.28 -0.46 1.17
CA TYR A 116 4.98 -1.54 0.24
C TYR A 116 6.28 -2.29 -0.06
N SER A 117 6.32 -3.59 0.23
CA SER A 117 7.53 -4.39 0.03
C SER A 117 7.91 -4.54 -1.44
N GLY A 118 6.91 -4.64 -2.33
CA GLY A 118 7.11 -5.32 -3.61
C GLY A 118 7.46 -6.79 -3.40
N ASP A 119 7.93 -7.47 -4.45
CA ASP A 119 8.45 -8.83 -4.34
C ASP A 119 9.87 -8.80 -3.81
N THR A 120 10.15 -9.58 -2.76
CA THR A 120 11.46 -9.59 -2.11
C THR A 120 11.63 -10.79 -1.21
N THR A 121 12.86 -11.31 -1.10
CA THR A 121 13.29 -12.11 0.06
C THR A 121 13.46 -11.23 1.30
N PRO A 122 13.67 -11.79 2.51
CA PRO A 122 14.01 -11.00 3.69
C PRO A 122 15.10 -9.97 3.42
N ASN A 123 14.73 -8.69 3.56
CA ASN A 123 15.55 -7.58 3.10
C ASN A 123 15.85 -6.59 4.25
N PRO A 124 17.11 -6.51 4.72
CA PRO A 124 17.50 -5.55 5.75
C PRO A 124 17.25 -4.08 5.37
N ASP A 125 17.30 -3.74 4.08
CA ASP A 125 17.04 -2.37 3.62
C ASP A 125 15.55 -2.02 3.71
N LEU A 126 14.66 -2.96 3.40
CA LEU A 126 13.22 -2.82 3.64
C LEU A 126 12.93 -2.69 5.14
N ARG A 127 13.62 -3.46 5.98
CA ARG A 127 13.52 -3.31 7.43
C ARG A 127 13.93 -1.91 7.89
N ALA A 128 15.02 -1.36 7.36
CA ALA A 128 15.44 0.01 7.64
C ALA A 128 14.41 1.04 7.12
N LEU A 129 13.82 0.80 5.94
CA LEU A 129 12.77 1.62 5.34
C LEU A 129 11.50 1.67 6.20
N CYS A 130 11.22 0.61 6.95
CA CYS A 130 10.12 0.55 7.91
C CYS A 130 10.35 1.42 9.17
N SER A 131 11.49 2.10 9.30
CA SER A 131 11.75 3.04 10.39
C SER A 131 11.56 4.50 9.94
N PRO A 132 10.76 5.30 10.67
CA PRO A 132 9.96 4.95 11.85
C PRO A 132 8.76 4.06 11.48
N PRO A 133 8.16 3.32 12.44
CA PRO A 133 7.06 2.38 12.19
C PRO A 133 5.98 2.97 11.29
N PRO A 134 5.55 2.27 10.21
CA PRO A 134 4.55 2.81 9.32
C PRO A 134 3.14 2.63 9.87
N THR A 135 2.19 3.43 9.37
CA THR A 135 0.77 3.19 9.66
C THR A 135 0.31 1.86 9.07
N LEU A 136 0.75 1.56 7.85
CA LEU A 136 0.42 0.32 7.18
C LEU A 136 1.67 -0.28 6.54
N LEU A 137 1.90 -1.57 6.80
CA LEU A 137 2.83 -2.39 6.03
C LEU A 137 2.02 -3.27 5.08
N VAL A 138 2.29 -3.18 3.79
CA VAL A 138 1.81 -4.14 2.79
C VAL A 138 2.98 -4.99 2.36
N HIS A 139 2.93 -6.28 2.64
CA HIS A 139 4.05 -7.20 2.42
C HIS A 139 3.64 -8.40 1.57
N GLU A 140 4.52 -8.84 0.68
CA GLU A 140 4.35 -10.09 -0.05
C GLU A 140 4.51 -11.30 0.88
N ALA A 141 3.72 -12.35 0.67
CA ALA A 141 3.77 -13.59 1.43
C ALA A 141 3.54 -14.76 0.47
N THR A 142 4.38 -14.85 -0.55
CA THR A 142 4.17 -15.76 -1.69
C THR A 142 4.10 -17.24 -1.27
N PHE A 143 4.89 -17.62 -0.27
CA PHE A 143 5.02 -19.01 0.16
C PHE A 143 4.45 -19.24 1.57
N GLY A 144 3.77 -20.37 1.75
CA GLY A 144 3.34 -20.84 3.07
C GLY A 144 4.50 -21.26 3.97
N GLU A 145 4.17 -21.72 5.18
CA GLU A 145 5.15 -22.13 6.20
C GLU A 145 6.01 -23.32 5.75
N GLY A 146 7.28 -23.37 6.18
CA GLY A 146 8.20 -24.49 5.89
C GLY A 146 8.76 -24.51 4.47
N ARG A 147 8.50 -23.46 3.67
CA ARG A 147 8.93 -23.34 2.27
C ARG A 147 10.03 -22.30 2.07
N GLU A 148 10.80 -22.00 3.10
CA GLU A 148 11.83 -20.95 3.11
C GLU A 148 12.88 -21.18 2.02
N GLY A 149 13.25 -22.45 1.77
CA GLY A 149 14.18 -22.79 0.69
C GLY A 149 13.63 -22.51 -0.72
N GLU A 150 12.32 -22.70 -0.94
CA GLU A 150 11.68 -22.37 -2.21
C GLU A 150 11.52 -20.85 -2.36
N ALA A 151 11.15 -20.16 -1.28
CA ALA A 151 11.03 -18.72 -1.21
C ALA A 151 12.36 -18.03 -1.56
N GLU A 152 13.47 -18.45 -0.93
CA GLU A 152 14.80 -17.91 -1.23
C GLU A 152 15.19 -18.16 -2.70
N ARG A 153 14.97 -19.37 -3.20
CA ARG A 153 15.33 -19.72 -4.58
C ARG A 153 14.53 -18.92 -5.61
N LYS A 154 13.24 -18.70 -5.38
CA LYS A 154 12.37 -17.88 -6.27
C LYS A 154 12.38 -16.39 -5.92
N ARG A 155 13.15 -16.01 -4.91
CA ARG A 155 13.35 -14.64 -4.45
C ARG A 155 12.08 -13.94 -3.95
N HIS A 156 11.35 -14.63 -3.10
CA HIS A 156 10.13 -14.16 -2.44
C HIS A 156 10.22 -14.39 -0.93
N SER A 157 9.19 -13.97 -0.21
CA SER A 157 9.05 -14.18 1.23
C SER A 157 8.03 -15.28 1.54
N THR A 158 8.23 -15.96 2.67
CA THR A 158 7.18 -16.77 3.29
C THR A 158 6.26 -15.91 4.16
N THR A 159 5.07 -16.41 4.49
CA THR A 159 4.18 -15.80 5.48
C THR A 159 4.91 -15.52 6.79
N ALA A 160 5.67 -16.49 7.32
CA ALA A 160 6.42 -16.35 8.56
C ALA A 160 7.48 -15.23 8.48
N GLN A 161 8.19 -15.10 7.36
CA GLN A 161 9.19 -14.04 7.15
C GLN A 161 8.54 -12.65 7.07
N ALA A 162 7.40 -12.54 6.40
CA ALA A 162 6.64 -11.29 6.33
C ALA A 162 6.12 -10.88 7.72
N LEU A 163 5.63 -11.84 8.51
CA LEU A 163 5.19 -11.65 9.89
C LEU A 163 6.35 -11.25 10.81
N GLU A 164 7.53 -11.85 10.64
CA GLU A 164 8.73 -11.48 11.41
C GLU A 164 9.08 -10.00 11.20
N LEU A 165 9.08 -9.53 9.95
CA LEU A 165 9.29 -8.12 9.67
C LEU A 165 8.20 -7.25 10.30
N ALA A 166 6.93 -7.64 10.22
CA ALA A 166 5.84 -6.91 10.86
C ALA A 166 6.01 -6.80 12.38
N GLN A 167 6.41 -7.89 13.06
CA GLN A 167 6.65 -7.90 14.50
C GLN A 167 7.80 -6.96 14.90
N ILE A 168 8.86 -6.90 14.07
CA ILE A 168 10.01 -6.02 14.30
C ILE A 168 9.68 -4.57 14.00
N ALA A 169 9.05 -4.29 12.86
CA ALA A 169 8.71 -2.96 12.38
C ALA A 169 7.57 -2.31 13.19
N ARG A 170 6.72 -3.13 13.80
CA ARG A 170 5.55 -2.73 14.59
C ARG A 170 4.66 -1.71 13.86
N PRO A 171 4.26 -1.99 12.61
CA PRO A 171 3.31 -1.13 11.95
C PRO A 171 1.99 -1.15 12.71
N TRP A 172 1.15 -0.14 12.50
CA TRP A 172 -0.15 -0.10 13.16
C TRP A 172 -1.09 -1.19 12.61
N ALA A 173 -0.98 -1.52 11.31
CA ALA A 173 -1.56 -2.72 10.70
C ALA A 173 -0.64 -3.29 9.61
N THR A 174 -0.81 -4.58 9.31
CA THR A 174 -0.12 -5.28 8.23
C THR A 174 -1.15 -5.95 7.31
N ILE A 175 -0.98 -5.77 6.01
CA ILE A 175 -1.71 -6.54 4.99
C ILE A 175 -0.70 -7.42 4.26
N LEU A 176 -0.95 -8.72 4.29
CA LEU A 176 -0.20 -9.71 3.53
C LEU A 176 -0.87 -9.93 2.17
N THR A 177 -0.09 -9.99 1.10
CA THR A 177 -0.59 -10.13 -0.28
C THR A 177 0.35 -10.98 -1.12
N HIS A 178 0.08 -11.08 -2.42
CA HIS A 178 0.89 -11.81 -3.39
C HIS A 178 1.00 -13.31 -3.06
N PHE A 179 -0.08 -13.89 -2.53
CA PHE A 179 -0.13 -15.32 -2.24
C PHE A 179 -0.06 -16.14 -3.52
N SER A 180 0.63 -17.29 -3.47
CA SER A 180 0.67 -18.18 -4.63
C SER A 180 -0.72 -18.75 -4.91
N GLN A 181 -1.23 -18.51 -6.13
CA GLN A 181 -2.52 -19.05 -6.61
C GLN A 181 -2.59 -20.59 -6.62
N ARG A 182 -1.47 -21.28 -6.42
CA ARG A 182 -1.40 -22.74 -6.33
C ARG A 182 -2.04 -23.29 -5.06
N TYR A 183 -2.26 -22.45 -4.06
CA TYR A 183 -2.90 -22.80 -2.79
C TYR A 183 -4.18 -21.96 -2.67
N PRO A 184 -5.28 -22.38 -3.32
CA PRO A 184 -6.56 -21.71 -3.16
C PRO A 184 -7.04 -21.87 -1.71
N GLY A 185 -7.71 -20.85 -1.19
CA GLY A 185 -8.17 -20.82 0.20
C GLY A 185 -7.56 -19.69 1.00
N TYR A 186 -7.81 -19.70 2.31
CA TYR A 186 -7.18 -18.76 3.22
C TYR A 186 -5.68 -19.09 3.37
N PRO A 187 -4.77 -18.11 3.28
CA PRO A 187 -3.34 -18.36 3.29
C PRO A 187 -2.85 -18.95 4.63
N GLU A 188 -2.05 -20.02 4.52
CA GLU A 188 -1.41 -20.67 5.66
C GLU A 188 -0.51 -19.70 6.45
N GLY A 189 -0.54 -19.85 7.78
CA GLY A 189 0.28 -19.07 8.72
C GLY A 189 -0.24 -17.65 9.00
N VAL A 190 -1.31 -17.19 8.35
CA VAL A 190 -1.90 -15.87 8.67
C VAL A 190 -2.78 -16.00 9.91
N PRO A 191 -2.53 -15.22 10.99
CA PRO A 191 -3.28 -15.35 12.23
C PRO A 191 -4.75 -14.96 12.08
N LEU A 192 -5.62 -15.69 12.79
CA LEU A 192 -7.08 -15.46 12.85
C LEU A 192 -7.56 -15.04 14.24
N ASP A 193 -6.65 -14.90 15.20
CA ASP A 193 -6.98 -14.61 16.60
C ASP A 193 -7.39 -13.14 16.84
N GLY A 194 -7.33 -12.29 15.80
CA GLY A 194 -7.73 -10.89 15.85
C GLY A 194 -6.84 -10.02 16.74
N ASN A 195 -5.69 -10.54 17.17
CA ASN A 195 -4.79 -9.85 18.10
C ASN A 195 -3.75 -8.99 17.37
N SER A 196 -3.01 -8.22 18.19
CA SER A 196 -1.95 -7.33 17.73
C SER A 196 -0.64 -8.10 17.47
N PRO A 197 0.12 -7.81 16.39
CA PRO A 197 -0.13 -6.76 15.39
C PRO A 197 -1.34 -7.10 14.51
N ALA A 198 -2.14 -6.09 14.16
CA ALA A 198 -3.32 -6.26 13.33
C ALA A 198 -2.92 -6.70 11.92
N VAL A 199 -2.92 -8.00 11.68
CA VAL A 199 -2.56 -8.63 10.40
C VAL A 199 -3.82 -9.05 9.66
N ALA A 200 -3.81 -8.90 8.33
CA ALA A 200 -4.84 -9.43 7.46
C ALA A 200 -4.28 -9.99 6.17
N ALA A 201 -4.92 -11.04 5.67
CA ALA A 201 -4.75 -11.51 4.30
C ALA A 201 -5.54 -10.61 3.34
N ALA A 202 -4.89 -10.17 2.27
CA ALA A 202 -5.56 -9.55 1.14
C ALA A 202 -6.27 -10.59 0.28
N PHE A 203 -7.37 -10.18 -0.33
CA PHE A 203 -8.07 -10.93 -1.37
C PHE A 203 -8.51 -9.99 -2.49
N ASP A 204 -8.84 -10.53 -3.65
CA ASP A 204 -9.19 -9.73 -4.82
C ASP A 204 -10.45 -8.89 -4.59
N GLY A 205 -10.38 -7.63 -5.00
CA GLY A 205 -11.45 -6.65 -4.80
C GLY A 205 -11.53 -6.07 -3.38
N MET A 206 -10.61 -6.43 -2.49
CA MET A 206 -10.54 -5.87 -1.15
C MET A 206 -10.22 -4.36 -1.17
N VAL A 207 -11.11 -3.58 -0.56
CA VAL A 207 -10.96 -2.13 -0.39
C VAL A 207 -10.96 -1.79 1.09
N VAL A 208 -9.85 -1.25 1.57
CA VAL A 208 -9.70 -0.89 2.99
C VAL A 208 -9.58 0.62 3.14
N SER A 209 -10.39 1.20 4.02
CA SER A 209 -10.18 2.57 4.46
C SER A 209 -9.11 2.59 5.56
N LEU A 210 -8.16 3.53 5.46
CA LEU A 210 -7.15 3.74 6.51
C LEU A 210 -7.76 3.95 7.90
N ARG A 211 -8.99 4.48 7.98
CA ARG A 211 -9.71 4.71 9.25
C ARG A 211 -10.14 3.40 9.94
N LEU A 212 -10.34 2.33 9.16
CA LEU A 212 -10.88 1.05 9.64
C LEU A 212 -9.80 0.00 9.84
N LEU A 213 -8.52 0.34 9.63
CA LEU A 213 -7.45 -0.63 9.76
C LEU A 213 -7.44 -1.32 11.17
N HIS A 214 -8.01 -0.70 12.22
CA HIS A 214 -7.98 -1.21 13.61
C HIS A 214 -8.88 -2.43 13.77
N ALA A 215 -9.91 -2.52 12.93
CA ALA A 215 -10.85 -3.62 12.89
C ALA A 215 -10.46 -4.67 11.83
N LEU A 216 -9.36 -4.44 11.10
CA LEU A 216 -8.99 -5.24 9.93
C LEU A 216 -8.69 -6.71 10.29
N ALA A 217 -8.01 -6.95 11.40
CA ALA A 217 -7.73 -8.30 11.87
C ALA A 217 -9.01 -9.03 12.32
N ALA A 218 -9.99 -8.30 12.88
CA ALA A 218 -11.26 -8.87 13.32
C ALA A 218 -12.15 -9.36 12.17
N THR A 219 -11.91 -8.92 10.92
CA THR A 219 -12.65 -9.43 9.76
C THR A 219 -12.10 -10.76 9.24
N GLN A 220 -10.87 -11.12 9.62
CA GLN A 220 -10.17 -12.26 9.01
C GLN A 220 -10.83 -13.62 9.24
N PRO A 221 -11.43 -13.93 10.40
CA PRO A 221 -12.17 -15.19 10.57
C PRO A 221 -13.31 -15.36 9.58
N VAL A 222 -14.04 -14.28 9.27
CA VAL A 222 -15.12 -14.31 8.27
C VAL A 222 -14.56 -14.47 6.87
N VAL A 223 -13.47 -13.76 6.56
CA VAL A 223 -12.78 -13.88 5.26
C VAL A 223 -12.26 -15.30 5.05
N ALA A 224 -11.70 -15.93 6.08
CA ALA A 224 -11.23 -17.30 6.02
C ALA A 224 -12.34 -18.27 5.63
N VAL A 225 -13.50 -18.20 6.30
CA VAL A 225 -14.68 -19.02 5.97
C VAL A 225 -15.17 -18.78 4.54
N LEU A 226 -15.10 -17.55 4.03
CA LEU A 226 -15.56 -17.23 2.68
C LEU A 226 -14.58 -17.67 1.58
N LEU A 227 -13.29 -17.75 1.89
CA LEU A 227 -12.25 -18.14 0.95
C LEU A 227 -12.01 -19.65 0.96
N ASP A 228 -12.30 -20.32 2.06
CA ASP A 228 -12.27 -21.76 2.13
C ASP A 228 -13.37 -22.31 1.22
N ARG A 229 -12.97 -23.14 0.26
CA ARG A 229 -13.93 -23.80 -0.63
C ARG A 229 -14.38 -25.08 0.06
N ASP A 230 -15.68 -25.37 0.01
CA ASP A 230 -16.15 -26.72 0.28
C ASP A 230 -15.42 -27.66 -0.69
N GLU A 231 -14.76 -28.70 -0.19
CA GLU A 231 -14.00 -29.68 -1.00
C GLU A 231 -14.89 -30.44 -2.03
N ASP A 232 -16.19 -30.14 -2.08
CA ASP A 232 -17.21 -30.82 -2.88
C ASP A 232 -17.39 -30.28 -4.32
N GLU A 233 -16.70 -29.22 -4.74
CA GLU A 233 -16.74 -28.71 -6.14
C GLU A 233 -15.47 -29.00 -6.96
N VAL A 234 -14.78 -30.11 -6.69
CA VAL A 234 -13.91 -30.72 -7.71
C VAL A 234 -14.74 -31.78 -8.45
N VAL A 235 -15.46 -31.35 -9.49
CA VAL A 235 -15.99 -32.30 -10.46
C VAL A 235 -14.80 -32.83 -11.24
N ASP A 236 -14.31 -34.01 -10.85
CA ASP A 236 -13.39 -34.80 -11.66
C ASP A 236 -14.05 -35.03 -13.04
N VAL A 237 -13.58 -34.31 -14.06
CA VAL A 237 -13.86 -34.67 -15.45
C VAL A 237 -12.97 -35.87 -15.78
N GLU A 238 -13.35 -37.04 -15.29
CA GLU A 238 -12.78 -38.31 -15.72
C GLU A 238 -13.11 -38.56 -17.20
N GLY A 239 -12.09 -38.93 -17.97
CA GLY A 239 -12.25 -39.87 -19.08
C GLY A 239 -12.70 -39.30 -20.44
N GLY A 240 -11.88 -38.45 -21.05
CA GLY A 240 -11.90 -38.23 -22.51
C GLY A 240 -10.81 -39.03 -23.20
N GLN A 241 -11.14 -40.27 -23.58
CA GLN A 241 -10.27 -41.15 -24.37
C GLN A 241 -10.29 -40.65 -25.83
N GLU A 242 -9.17 -40.12 -26.34
CA GLU A 242 -9.06 -39.75 -27.75
C GLU A 242 -8.85 -41.01 -28.62
N PRO A 243 -9.49 -41.08 -29.80
CA PRO A 243 -9.43 -42.21 -30.74
C PRO A 243 -8.12 -42.28 -31.56
#